data_AF-A0A450VW75-F1
#
_entry.id   AF-A0A450VW75-F1
#
_cell.length_a   1.000
_cell.length_b   1.000
_cell.length_c   1.000
_cell.angle_alpha   90.00
_cell.angle_beta   90.00
_cell.angle_gamma   90.00
#
_symmetry.space_group_name_H-M   'P 1'
#
loop_
_entity.id
_entity.type
_entity.pdbx_description
1 polymer ?
#
loop_
_entity_poly.entity_id
_entity_poly.type
_entity_poly.pdbx_seq_one_letter_code
_entity_poly.pdbx_strand_id
1 'polypeptide(L)' 'MSTYTQLTRAQRYRISALMKAGHTQRETADTVGVHKSTITRE' A
#
# COMPACT_ATOMS: atom_id res chain seq x y z
N MET A 1 -19.25 -10.78 3.39
CA MET A 1 -18.13 -10.73 2.43
C MET A 1 -17.27 -9.54 2.81
N SER A 2 -16.00 -9.75 3.18
CA SER A 2 -15.09 -8.63 3.43
C SER A 2 -14.86 -7.93 2.09
N THR A 3 -15.29 -6.68 1.97
CA THR A 3 -15.08 -5.87 0.77
C THR A 3 -13.59 -5.67 0.58
N TYR A 4 -12.98 -6.55 -0.21
CA TYR A 4 -11.58 -6.41 -0.59
C TYR A 4 -11.46 -5.21 -1.52
N THR A 5 -11.00 -4.10 -0.99
CA THR A 5 -10.74 -2.90 -1.78
C THR A 5 -9.38 -3.05 -2.45
N GLN A 6 -9.40 -3.26 -3.76
CA GLN A 6 -8.20 -3.24 -4.59
C GLN A 6 -7.53 -1.87 -4.54
N LEU A 7 -6.20 -1.83 -4.64
CA LEU A 7 -5.48 -0.57 -4.65
C LEU A 7 -5.72 0.17 -5.96
N THR A 8 -6.08 1.44 -5.85
CA THR A 8 -6.17 2.32 -7.02
C THR A 8 -4.79 2.46 -7.67
N ARG A 9 -4.75 2.78 -8.97
CA ARG A 9 -3.49 3.01 -9.68
C ARG A 9 -2.60 4.05 -8.98
N ALA A 10 -3.21 5.12 -8.44
CA ALA A 10 -2.50 6.14 -7.69
C ALA A 10 -1.86 5.61 -6.40
N GLN A 11 -2.59 4.80 -5.63
CA GLN A 11 -2.05 4.17 -4.42
C GLN A 11 -0.87 3.25 -4.74
N ARG A 12 -0.95 2.47 -5.81
CA ARG A 12 0.13 1.57 -6.23
C ARG A 12 1.40 2.32 -6.63
N TYR A 13 1.25 3.41 -7.38
CA TYR A 13 2.39 4.29 -7.68
C TYR A 13 3.01 4.87 -6.41
N ARG A 14 2.19 5.31 -5.45
CA ARG A 14 2.66 5.88 -4.19
C ARG A 14 3.40 4.84 -3.34
N ILE A 15 2.86 3.63 -3.24
CA ILE A 15 3.51 2.48 -2.58
C ILE A 15 4.85 2.18 -3.24
N SER A 16 4.89 2.06 -4.57
CA SER A 16 6.12 1.78 -5.32
C SER A 16 7.19 2.85 -5.09
N ALA A 17 6.81 4.13 -5.09
CA ALA A 17 7.73 5.23 -4.82
C ALA A 17 8.29 5.20 -3.39
N LEU A 18 7.45 4.93 -2.39
CA LEU A 18 7.84 4.85 -0.99
C LEU A 18 8.74 3.65 -0.71
N MET A 19 8.40 2.48 -1.25
CA MET A 19 9.24 1.28 -1.16
C MET A 19 10.60 1.50 -1.83
N LYS A 20 10.65 2.19 -2.98
CA LYS A 20 11.90 2.54 -3.65
C LYS A 20 12.74 3.55 -2.87
N ALA A 21 12.09 4.42 -2.09
CA ALA A 21 12.76 5.34 -1.17
C ALA A 21 13.25 4.67 0.12
N GLY A 22 13.03 3.36 0.29
CA GLY A 22 13.51 2.58 1.44
C GLY A 22 12.55 2.54 2.63
N HIS A 23 11.32 3.04 2.49
CA HIS A 23 10.31 2.91 3.54
C HIS A 23 9.91 1.45 3.74
N THR A 24 9.61 1.10 5.00
CA THR A 24 9.05 -0.21 5.32
C THR A 24 7.61 -0.31 4.83
N GLN A 25 7.12 -1.54 4.66
CA GLN A 25 5.71 -1.78 4.31
C GLN A 25 4.75 -1.20 5.35
N ARG A 26 5.15 -1.14 6.63
CA ARG A 26 4.34 -0.57 7.70
C ARG A 26 4.21 0.94 7.53
N GLU A 27 5.32 1.65 7.37
CA GLU A 27 5.30 3.10 7.15
C GLU A 27 4.57 3.46 5.86
N THR A 28 4.72 2.64 4.82
CA THR A 28 4.03 2.82 3.54
C THR A 28 2.52 2.61 3.71
N ALA A 29 2.08 1.60 4.47
CA ALA A 29 0.68 1.35 4.78
C ALA A 29 0.05 2.52 5.55
N ASP A 30 0.73 3.02 6.59
CA ASP A 30 0.31 4.18 7.36
C ASP A 30 0.24 5.45 6.49
N THR A 31 1.24 5.67 5.62
CA THR A 31 1.29 6.84 4.72
C THR A 31 0.21 6.82 3.64
N VAL A 32 -0.13 5.64 3.12
CA VAL A 32 -1.12 5.48 2.03
C VAL A 32 -2.54 5.29 2.59
N GLY A 33 -2.68 5.04 3.89
CA GLY A 33 -3.96 4.84 4.57
C GLY A 33 -4.59 3.49 4.26
N VAL A 34 -3.77 2.45 4.06
CA VAL A 34 -4.22 1.09 3.73
C VAL A 34 -3.70 0.10 4.75
N HIS A 35 -4.38 -1.03 4.92
CA HIS A 35 -3.85 -2.06 5.80
C HIS A 35 -2.61 -2.72 5.18
N LYS A 36 -1.62 -3.07 6.01
CA LYS A 36 -0.39 -3.74 5.54
C LYS A 36 -0.65 -5.00 4.71
N SER A 37 -1.73 -5.74 5.02
CA SER A 37 -2.09 -6.95 4.27
C SER A 37 -2.57 -6.66 2.83
N THR A 38 -3.04 -5.43 2.58
CA THR A 38 -3.45 -4.98 1.26
C THR A 38 -2.23 -4.73 0.38
N ILE A 39 -1.13 -4.24 0.95
CA ILE A 39 0.14 -4.05 0.24
C ILE A 39 0.78 -5.40 -0.12
N THR A 40 0.73 -6.38 0.78
CA THR A 40 1.30 -7.72 0.53
C THR A 40 0.49 -8.59 -0.43
N ARG A 41 -0.77 -8.22 -0.72
CA ARG A 41 -1.67 -8.97 -1.61
C ARG A 41 -1.76 -8.41 -3.03
N GLU A 42 -1.30 -7.17 -3.27
CA GLU A 42 -1.01 -6.68 -4.62
C GLU A 42 0.26 -7.34 -5.17
#